data_AF-A0A7Y5UXM6-F1
#
_entry.id   AF-A0A7Y5UXM6-F1
#
_cell.length_a   1.000
_cell.length_b   1.000
_cell.length_c   1.000
_cell.angle_alpha   90.00
_cell.angle_beta   90.00
_cell.angle_gamma   90.00
#
_symmetry.space_group_name_H-M   'P 1'
#
loop_
_entity.id
_entity.type
_entity.pdbx_description
1 polymer ?
#
loop_
_entity_poly.entity_id
_entity_poly.type
_entity_poly.pdbx_seq_one_letter_code
_entity_poly.pdbx_strand_id
1 'polypeptide(L)'
;ARLEDCQLREERWVYQAPEPILLDHVVLQEDLTDGEQIRRFAIKVIPCHYRTPITVYEGYNIGHKAICAFPPVRAREVWVDIVEADAPPKLRAMELHLTG
;
A
#
# COMPACT_ATOMS: atom_id res chain seq x y z
N ALA A 1 -0.94 10.99 -1.88
CA ALA A 1 -0.24 10.37 -3.03
C ALA A 1 -1.19 9.41 -3.73
N ARG A 2 -0.97 9.16 -5.03
CA ARG A 2 -1.75 8.26 -5.88
C ARG A 2 -0.87 7.15 -6.47
N LEU A 3 -1.49 6.18 -7.13
CA LEU A 3 -0.79 5.06 -7.76
C LEU A 3 0.27 5.50 -8.77
N GLU A 4 0.03 6.59 -9.51
CA GLU A 4 0.98 7.16 -10.47
C GLU A 4 2.29 7.65 -9.83
N ASP A 5 2.26 7.96 -8.53
CA ASP A 5 3.45 8.33 -7.76
C ASP A 5 4.24 7.10 -7.27
N CYS A 6 3.72 5.89 -7.49
CA CYS A 6 4.27 4.65 -6.97
C CYS A 6 5.08 3.91 -8.04
N GLN A 7 6.15 3.24 -7.60
CA GLN A 7 6.95 2.37 -8.44
C GLN A 7 6.66 0.91 -8.09
N LEU A 8 6.32 0.10 -9.09
CA LEU A 8 6.27 -1.36 -8.92
C LEU A 8 7.70 -1.92 -8.92
N ARG A 9 8.07 -2.61 -7.85
CA ARG A 9 9.36 -3.30 -7.69
C ARG A 9 9.06 -4.74 -7.30
N GLU A 10 9.25 -5.68 -8.22
CA GLU A 10 8.88 -7.09 -8.04
C GLU A 10 7.38 -7.21 -7.67
N GLU A 11 7.06 -7.59 -6.44
CA GLU A 11 5.70 -7.76 -5.92
C GLU A 11 5.30 -6.67 -4.92
N ARG A 12 5.97 -5.51 -4.99
CA ARG A 12 5.78 -4.39 -4.08
C ARG A 12 5.52 -3.09 -4.84
N TRP A 13 4.45 -2.39 -4.46
CA TRP A 13 4.29 -0.98 -4.83
C TRP A 13 4.97 -0.09 -3.79
N VAL A 14 5.88 0.75 -4.25
CA VAL A 14 6.66 1.68 -3.40
C VAL A 14 6.29 3.11 -3.73
N TYR A 15 5.71 3.80 -2.75
CA TYR A 15 5.65 5.26 -2.75
C TYR A 15 6.82 5.82 -1.95
N GLN A 16 7.64 6.67 -2.59
CA GLN A 16 8.70 7.42 -1.94
C GLN A 16 8.29 8.88 -1.83
N ALA A 17 8.09 9.36 -0.62
CA ALA A 17 7.64 10.73 -0.38
C ALA A 17 8.79 11.72 -0.58
N PRO A 18 8.58 12.85 -1.30
CA PRO A 18 9.59 13.89 -1.44
C PRO A 18 10.00 14.47 -0.07
N GLU A 19 9.00 14.64 0.80
CA GLU A 19 9.13 15.03 2.20
C GLU A 19 8.35 14.04 3.09
N PRO A 20 8.73 13.86 4.36
CA PRO A 20 7.96 13.02 5.28
C PRO A 20 6.47 13.37 5.34
N ILE A 21 5.61 12.37 5.13
CA ILE A 21 4.16 12.52 5.21
C ILE A 21 3.61 11.87 6.48
N LEU A 22 2.53 12.43 7.01
CA LEU A 22 1.71 11.80 8.04
C LEU A 22 0.52 11.13 7.33
N LEU A 23 0.25 9.86 7.63
CA LEU A 23 -0.88 9.11 7.08
C LEU A 23 -1.43 8.13 8.11
N ASP A 24 -2.72 7.82 7.98
CA ASP A 24 -3.45 6.85 8.81
C ASP A 24 -4.28 5.86 7.97
N HIS A 25 -4.41 6.11 6.66
CA HIS A 25 -5.15 5.26 5.74
C HIS A 25 -4.41 5.03 4.44
N VAL A 26 -4.52 3.80 3.94
CA VAL A 26 -4.25 3.47 2.54
C VAL A 26 -5.49 2.85 1.92
N VAL A 27 -5.91 3.40 0.78
CA VAL A 27 -7.01 2.85 -0.02
C VAL A 27 -6.43 2.14 -1.21
N LEU A 28 -6.77 0.88 -1.39
CA LEU A 28 -6.30 0.02 -2.47
C LEU A 28 -7.47 -0.49 -3.29
N GLN A 29 -7.29 -0.62 -4.60
CA GLN A 29 -8.31 -1.13 -5.51
C GLN A 29 -7.59 -1.94 -6.60
N GLU A 30 -7.95 -3.21 -6.77
CA GLU A 30 -7.46 -4.04 -7.88
C GLU A 30 -8.13 -3.62 -9.20
N ASP A 31 -7.40 -3.82 -10.29
CA ASP A 31 -8.00 -3.90 -11.62
C ASP A 31 -8.57 -5.30 -11.79
N LEU A 32 -9.90 -5.38 -11.77
CA LEU A 32 -10.66 -6.62 -11.82
C LEU A 32 -10.92 -7.11 -13.25
N THR A 33 -10.30 -6.51 -14.28
CA THR A 33 -10.48 -6.91 -15.68
C THR A 33 -10.17 -8.40 -15.90
N ASP A 34 -9.14 -8.90 -15.21
CA ASP A 34 -8.70 -10.30 -15.26
C ASP A 34 -9.15 -11.10 -14.02
N GLY A 35 -10.15 -10.61 -13.28
CA GLY A 35 -10.57 -11.16 -12.00
C GLY A 35 -9.78 -10.63 -10.80
N GLU A 36 -10.14 -11.10 -9.60
CA GLU A 36 -9.45 -10.77 -8.35
C GLU A 36 -8.29 -11.74 -8.12
N GLN A 37 -7.10 -11.21 -7.88
CA GLN A 37 -5.87 -12.01 -7.86
C GLN A 37 -5.20 -12.01 -6.48
N ILE A 38 -5.28 -10.92 -5.72
CA ILE A 38 -4.59 -10.79 -4.43
C ILE A 38 -5.31 -11.61 -3.35
N ARG A 39 -4.56 -12.48 -2.67
CA ARG A 39 -5.03 -13.31 -1.55
C ARG A 39 -4.54 -12.81 -0.20
N ARG A 40 -3.33 -12.23 -0.16
CA ARG A 40 -2.75 -11.61 1.03
C ARG A 40 -1.88 -10.41 0.66
N PHE A 41 -1.96 -9.35 1.44
CA PHE A 41 -1.09 -8.19 1.32
C PHE A 41 -0.70 -7.61 2.68
N ALA A 42 0.36 -6.82 2.69
CA ALA A 42 0.79 -6.08 3.86
C ALA A 42 1.14 -4.64 3.48
N ILE A 43 0.80 -3.68 4.34
CA ILE A 43 1.24 -2.30 4.22
C ILE A 43 2.36 -2.09 5.21
N LYS A 44 3.50 -1.64 4.69
CA LYS A 44 4.68 -1.29 5.48
C LYS A 44 5.02 0.17 5.28
N VAL A 45 5.58 0.77 6.30
CA VAL A 45 6.08 2.14 6.24
C VAL A 45 7.54 2.17 6.67
N ILE A 46 8.34 3.04 6.05
CA ILE A 46 9.67 3.39 6.54
C ILE A 46 9.57 4.71 7.31
N PRO A 47 9.70 4.68 8.65
CA PRO A 47 9.66 5.89 9.46
C PRO A 47 10.83 6.82 9.18
N CYS A 48 10.72 8.08 9.63
CA CYS A 48 11.79 9.06 9.44
C CYS A 48 13.06 8.76 10.24
N HIS A 49 12.92 8.13 11.40
CA HIS A 49 14.01 7.94 12.37
C HIS A 49 14.78 6.63 12.18
N TYR A 50 14.21 5.67 11.45
CA TYR A 50 14.77 4.33 11.29
C TYR A 50 14.61 3.86 9.85
N ARG A 51 15.63 3.20 9.30
CA ARG A 51 15.60 2.67 7.92
C ARG A 51 14.87 1.33 7.79
N THR A 52 14.44 0.75 8.91
CA THR A 52 13.75 -0.54 8.92
C THR A 52 12.26 -0.34 8.67
N PRO A 53 11.66 -1.05 7.69
CA PRO A 53 10.22 -0.99 7.46
C PRO A 53 9.45 -1.62 8.63
N ILE A 54 8.30 -1.02 8.97
CA ILE A 54 7.38 -1.51 9.99
C ILE A 54 6.06 -1.85 9.30
N THR A 55 5.53 -3.05 9.53
CA THR A 55 4.18 -3.42 9.09
C THR A 55 3.15 -2.68 9.93
N VAL A 56 2.28 -1.91 9.28
CA VAL A 56 1.19 -1.16 9.92
C VAL A 56 -0.18 -1.80 9.67
N TYR A 57 -0.30 -2.66 8.66
CA TYR A 57 -1.53 -3.33 8.30
C TYR A 57 -1.25 -4.65 7.56
N GLU A 58 -2.05 -5.67 7.82
CA GLU A 58 -2.10 -6.92 7.04
C GLU A 58 -3.53 -7.19 6.62
N GLY A 59 -3.72 -7.64 5.39
CA GLY A 59 -5.02 -7.94 4.82
C GLY A 59 -4.99 -9.16 3.92
N TYR A 60 -6.19 -9.61 3.53
CA TYR A 60 -6.38 -10.73 2.61
C TYR A 60 -6.63 -10.20 1.19
N ASN A 61 -7.89 -10.16 0.78
CA ASN A 61 -8.32 -9.69 -0.53
C ASN A 61 -8.39 -8.17 -0.60
N ILE A 62 -8.06 -7.58 -1.76
CA ILE A 62 -8.31 -6.16 -2.05
C ILE A 62 -9.60 -6.01 -2.86
N GLY A 63 -9.72 -6.75 -3.95
CA GLY A 63 -10.90 -6.75 -4.80
C GLY A 63 -11.24 -5.34 -5.31
N HIS A 64 -12.53 -4.98 -5.24
CA HIS A 64 -13.00 -3.68 -5.72
C HIS A 64 -12.47 -2.50 -4.90
N LYS A 65 -12.33 -2.65 -3.57
CA LYS A 65 -11.81 -1.62 -2.67
C LYS A 65 -11.47 -2.18 -1.29
N ALA A 66 -10.24 -1.97 -0.84
CA ALA A 66 -9.82 -2.12 0.54
C ALA A 66 -9.49 -0.75 1.14
N ILE A 67 -10.03 -0.45 2.31
CA ILE A 67 -9.73 0.76 3.10
C ILE A 67 -8.98 0.30 4.35
N CYS A 68 -7.68 0.55 4.37
CA CYS A 68 -6.77 0.02 5.38
C CYS A 68 -6.46 1.13 6.39
N ALA A 69 -7.11 1.08 7.54
CA ALA A 69 -6.93 2.05 8.64
C ALA A 69 -5.88 1.55 9.63
N PHE A 70 -5.01 2.44 10.11
CA PHE A 70 -4.00 2.17 11.13
C PHE A 70 -3.67 3.45 11.91
N PRO A 71 -2.99 3.36 13.07
CA PRO A 71 -2.60 4.54 13.83
C PRO A 71 -1.76 5.52 12.99
N PRO A 72 -1.95 6.85 13.11
CA PRO A 72 -1.20 7.82 12.33
C PRO A 72 0.31 7.64 12.47
N VAL A 73 1.01 7.55 11.34
CA VAL A 73 2.47 7.34 11.29
C VAL A 73 3.12 8.34 10.36
N ARG A 74 4.30 8.84 10.75
CA ARG A 74 5.10 9.73 9.90
C ARG A 74 6.13 8.93 9.13
N ALA A 75 5.98 8.85 7.81
CA ALA A 75 6.75 7.97 6.95
C ALA A 75 7.44 8.71 5.78
N ARG A 76 8.58 8.17 5.34
CA ARG A 76 9.27 8.60 4.11
C ARG A 76 8.96 7.68 2.92
N GLU A 77 8.65 6.43 3.21
CA GLU A 77 8.21 5.47 2.20
C GLU A 77 6.99 4.70 2.70
N VAL A 78 6.10 4.37 1.78
CA VAL A 78 4.96 3.49 2.00
C VAL A 78 5.03 2.37 0.98
N TRP A 79 5.01 1.14 1.47
CA TRP A 79 5.13 -0.07 0.68
C TRP A 79 3.83 -0.86 0.80
N VAL A 80 3.33 -1.35 -0.33
CA VAL A 80 2.26 -2.33 -0.39
C VAL A 80 2.87 -3.61 -0.95
N ASP A 81 3.09 -4.58 -0.06
CA ASP A 81 3.66 -5.88 -0.38
C ASP A 81 2.52 -6.83 -0.72
N ILE A 82 2.55 -7.44 -1.91
CA ILE A 82 1.72 -8.59 -2.21
C ILE A 82 2.41 -9.81 -1.64
N VAL A 83 1.75 -10.46 -0.69
CA VAL A 83 2.30 -11.61 0.03
C VAL A 83 1.86 -12.91 -0.64
N GLU A 84 0.65 -12.93 -1.20
CA GLU A 84 0.10 -14.09 -1.90
C GLU A 84 -0.89 -13.61 -2.98
N ALA A 85 -0.75 -14.14 -4.19
CA ALA A 85 -1.67 -13.89 -5.31
C ALA A 85 -1.72 -15.10 -6.25
N ASP A 86 -2.85 -15.32 -6.92
CA ASP A 86 -3.03 -16.42 -7.87
C ASP A 86 -2.37 -16.14 -9.24
N ALA A 87 -2.23 -14.86 -9.59
CA ALA A 87 -1.53 -14.39 -10.78
C ALA A 87 -0.97 -12.98 -10.50
N PRO A 88 -0.05 -12.45 -11.34
CA PRO A 88 0.47 -11.09 -11.18
C PRO A 88 -0.66 -10.05 -11.11
N PRO A 89 -0.87 -9.40 -9.96
CA PRO A 89 -2.02 -8.53 -9.77
C PRO A 89 -1.75 -7.15 -10.39
N LYS A 90 -2.83 -6.47 -10.73
CA LYS A 90 -2.81 -5.08 -11.20
C LYS A 90 -3.63 -4.25 -10.20
N LEU A 91 -3.08 -3.13 -9.75
CA LEU A 91 -3.86 -2.15 -9.00
C LEU A 91 -4.41 -1.11 -9.97
N ARG A 92 -5.69 -0.77 -9.82
CA ARG A 92 -6.28 0.41 -10.48
C ARG A 92 -6.04 1.68 -9.68
N ALA A 93 -5.95 1.57 -8.36
CA ALA A 93 -5.72 2.70 -7.49
C ALA A 93 -4.99 2.31 -6.19
N MET A 94 -4.14 3.23 -5.75
CA MET A 94 -3.52 3.28 -4.43
C MET A 94 -3.57 4.73 -4.00
N GLU A 95 -4.15 5.00 -2.83
CA GLU A 95 -4.31 6.37 -2.33
C GLU A 95 -3.88 6.43 -0.86
N LEU A 96 -3.09 7.43 -0.52
CA LEU A 96 -2.63 7.69 0.85
C LEU A 96 -3.39 8.88 1.43
N HIS A 97 -3.99 8.69 2.61
CA HIS A 97 -4.82 9.70 3.27
C HIS A 97 -4.40 9.91 4.74
N LEU A 98 -4.69 11.11 5.23
CA LEU A 98 -4.74 11.44 6.65
C LEU A 98 -6.17 11.90 6.94
N THR A 99 -6.92 11.14 7.73
CA THR A 99 -8.36 11.37 7.94
C THR A 99 -8.71 12.03 9.27
N GLY A 100 -7.92 11.79 10.33
CA GLY A 100 -8.03 12.53 11.60
C GLY A 100 -9.23 12.15 12.47
#